data_AF-A0A352J5M4-F1
#
_entry.id   AF-A0A352J5M4-F1
#
_cell.length_a   1.000
_cell.length_b   1.000
_cell.length_c   1.000
_cell.angle_alpha   90.00
_cell.angle_beta   90.00
_cell.angle_gamma   90.00
#
_symmetry.space_group_name_H-M   'P 1'
#
loop_
_entity.id
_entity.type
_entity.pdbx_description
1 polymer ?
#
loop_
_entity_poly.entity_id
_entity_poly.type
_entity_poly.pdbx_seq_one_letter_code
_entity_poly.pdbx_strand_id
1 'polypeptide(L)' 'RDSGASYLSPAGQPDANTVDLRLVPVVNKDKCIGCGACEYICPARPLSAIFVEGYKKHLALN' A
#
# COMPACT_ATOMS: atom_id res chain seq x y z
N ARG A 1 -8.22 -2.82 5.48
CA ARG A 1 -9.64 -2.56 5.15
C ARG A 1 -9.98 -1.27 5.83
N ASP A 2 -9.84 -0.19 5.08
CA ASP A 2 -9.73 1.14 5.63
C ASP A 2 -11.11 1.58 6.10
N SER A 3 -11.22 1.95 7.37
CA SER A 3 -12.45 2.46 8.00
C SER A 3 -12.87 3.84 7.48
N GLY A 4 -12.43 4.24 6.27
CA GLY A 4 -12.70 5.55 5.67
C GLY A 4 -12.01 6.72 6.36
N ALA A 5 -11.10 6.48 7.31
CA ALA A 5 -10.31 7.54 7.91
C ALA A 5 -9.32 8.09 6.86
N SER A 6 -9.47 9.36 6.49
CA SER A 6 -8.52 10.07 5.65
C SER A 6 -7.14 10.00 6.29
N TYR A 7 -6.16 9.43 5.59
CA TYR A 7 -4.76 9.53 6.00
C TYR A 7 -4.40 11.02 6.07
N LEU A 8 -4.12 11.50 7.27
CA LEU A 8 -3.45 12.77 7.47
C LEU A 8 -1.96 12.50 7.23
N SER A 9 -1.40 13.03 6.15
CA SER A 9 0.06 13.13 6.05
C SER A 9 0.59 13.80 7.31
N PRO A 10 1.63 13.26 7.96
CA PRO A 10 2.28 13.95 9.05
C PRO A 10 2.74 15.31 8.52
N ALA A 11 2.32 16.38 9.16
CA ALA A 11 2.80 17.71 8.84
C ALA A 11 4.27 17.80 9.32
N GLY A 12 5.21 17.61 8.40
CA GLY A 12 6.66 17.57 8.70
C GLY A 12 7.34 16.34 8.14
N GLN A 13 8.67 16.34 8.04
CA GLN A 13 9.47 15.15 7.68
C GLN A 13 9.36 14.14 8.84
N PRO A 14 8.49 13.12 8.74
CA PRO A 14 8.31 12.16 9.81
C PRO A 14 9.48 11.18 9.74
N ASP A 15 10.27 11.07 10.82
CA ASP A 15 11.25 10.00 10.95
C ASP A 15 10.63 8.79 11.66
N ALA A 16 11.27 7.62 11.55
CA ALA A 16 10.75 6.38 12.11
C ALA A 16 10.61 6.38 13.66
N ASN A 17 11.11 7.41 14.35
CA ASN A 17 11.14 7.50 15.81
C ASN A 17 10.15 8.54 16.36
N THR A 18 9.59 9.39 15.52
CA THR A 18 8.75 10.53 15.92
C THR A 18 7.26 10.30 15.70
N VAL A 19 6.89 9.13 15.17
CA VAL A 19 5.52 8.85 14.82
C VAL A 19 5.13 7.42 15.22
N ASP A 20 4.10 7.31 16.06
CA ASP A 20 3.37 6.05 16.32
C ASP A 20 2.52 5.70 15.08
N LEU A 21 3.15 5.58 13.92
CA LEU A 21 2.46 5.29 12.68
C LEU A 21 2.55 3.79 12.42
N ARG A 22 1.47 3.09 12.79
CA ARG A 22 0.98 2.02 11.93
C ARG A 22 0.55 2.64 10.60
N LEU A 23 1.53 2.98 9.75
CA LEU A 23 1.29 3.49 8.40
C LEU A 23 0.59 2.39 7.61
N VAL A 24 -0.68 2.62 7.29
CA VAL A 24 -1.36 1.82 6.28
C VAL A 24 -0.84 2.28 4.93
N PRO A 25 -0.29 1.38 4.09
CA PRO A 25 0.19 1.75 2.76
C PRO A 25 -0.95 2.32 1.90
N VAL A 26 -0.70 3.46 1.24
CA VAL A 26 -1.64 4.12 0.33
C VAL A 26 -1.16 3.97 -1.11
N VAL A 27 -2.07 3.57 -2.00
CA VAL A 27 -1.80 3.44 -3.44
C VAL A 27 -2.15 4.74 -4.15
N ASN A 28 -1.16 5.36 -4.80
CA ASN A 28 -1.43 6.35 -5.84
C ASN A 28 -1.86 5.61 -7.12
N LYS A 29 -3.15 5.68 -7.46
CA LYS A 29 -3.71 4.94 -8.60
C LYS A 29 -3.16 5.39 -9.95
N ASP A 30 -2.78 6.66 -10.09
CA ASP A 30 -2.23 7.20 -11.34
C ASP A 30 -0.81 6.67 -11.62
N LYS A 31 -0.10 6.24 -10.58
CA LYS A 31 1.25 5.67 -10.67
C LYS A 31 1.29 4.15 -10.56
N CYS A 32 0.24 3.53 -10.04
CA CYS A 32 0.18 2.09 -9.86
C CYS A 32 0.16 1.38 -11.21
N ILE A 33 1.03 0.39 -11.39
CA ILE A 33 1.06 -0.44 -12.61
C ILE A 33 0.49 -1.85 -12.39
N GLY A 34 -0.08 -2.11 -11.22
CA GLY A 34 -0.68 -3.42 -10.90
C GLY A 34 0.33 -4.58 -10.86
N CYS A 35 1.56 -4.35 -10.37
CA CYS A 35 2.60 -5.41 -10.31
C CYS A 35 2.53 -6.28 -9.04
N GLY A 36 1.86 -5.82 -7.97
CA GLY A 36 1.72 -6.57 -6.71
C GLY A 36 2.95 -6.61 -5.80
N ALA A 37 4.07 -5.98 -6.16
CA ALA A 37 5.29 -6.01 -5.35
C ALA A 37 5.09 -5.45 -3.92
N CYS A 38 4.29 -4.39 -3.78
CA CYS A 38 3.97 -3.80 -2.48
C CYS A 38 3.09 -4.70 -1.60
N GLU A 39 2.20 -5.49 -2.20
CA GLU A 39 1.42 -6.51 -1.49
C GLU A 39 2.29 -7.69 -1.07
N TYR A 40 3.19 -8.15 -1.95
CA TYR A 40 4.11 -9.25 -1.68
C TYR A 40 5.09 -8.93 -0.54
N ILE A 41 5.70 -7.74 -0.54
CA ILE A 41 6.67 -7.34 0.48
C ILE A 41 6.01 -6.93 1.81
N CYS A 42 4.67 -6.81 1.84
CA CYS A 42 3.97 -6.30 3.01
C CYS A 42 4.29 -7.17 4.24
N PRO A 43 4.75 -6.57 5.37
CA PRO A 43 5.09 -7.33 6.57
C PRO A 43 3.87 -7.60 7.47
N ALA A 44 2.71 -7.00 7.19
CA ALA A 44 1.51 -7.20 7.99
C ALA A 44 1.05 -8.67 7.96
N ARG A 45 0.68 -9.19 9.13
CA ARG A 45 0.25 -10.59 9.31
C ARG A 45 -0.98 -10.64 10.21
N PRO A 46 -1.87 -11.64 10.04
CA PRO A 46 -1.80 -12.73 9.06
C PRO A 46 -2.19 -12.33 7.64
N LEU A 47 -2.74 -11.13 7.46
CA LEU A 47 -3.15 -10.60 6.16
C LEU A 47 -2.31 -9.37 5.81
N SER A 48 -2.04 -9.20 4.52
CA SER A 48 -1.43 -7.98 3.98
C SER A 48 -2.29 -6.76 4.29
N ALA A 49 -1.64 -5.63 4.55
CA ALA A 49 -2.32 -4.35 4.78
C ALA A 49 -2.85 -3.71 3.47
N ILE A 50 -2.45 -4.25 2.33
CA ILE A 50 -2.76 -3.78 0.98
C ILE A 50 -3.08 -4.99 0.07
N PHE A 51 -3.95 -4.75 -0.91
CA PHE A 51 -4.28 -5.68 -1.98
C PHE A 51 -4.15 -4.98 -3.33
N VAL A 52 -3.60 -5.65 -4.33
CA VAL A 52 -3.37 -5.13 -5.68
C VAL A 52 -4.01 -6.05 -6.72
N GLU A 53 -4.99 -5.51 -7.45
CA GLU A 53 -5.52 -6.16 -8.65
C GLU A 53 -4.53 -6.01 -9.81
N GLY A 54 -3.94 -7.13 -10.22
CA GLY A 54 -3.00 -7.16 -11.34
C GLY A 54 -3.65 -6.76 -12.67
N TYR A 55 -2.92 -6.05 -13.53
CA TYR A 55 -3.44 -5.64 -14.83
C TYR A 55 -3.44 -6.78 -15.83
N LYS A 56 -4.55 -6.93 -16.58
CA LYS A 56 -4.73 -7.98 -17.59
C LYS A 56 -3.60 -8.07 -18.61
N LYS A 57 -2.99 -6.93 -18.97
CA LYS A 57 -1.86 -6.86 -19.92
C LYS A 57 -0.58 -7.57 -19.45
N HIS A 58 -0.45 -7.86 -18.15
CA HIS A 58 0.66 -8.63 -17.59
C HIS A 58 0.35 -10.13 -17.49
N LEU A 59 -0.88 -10.55 -17.79
CA LEU A 59 -1.21 -11.96 -17.91
C LEU A 59 -0.53 -12.48 -19.18
N ALA A 60 0.41 -13.40 -19.02
CA ALA A 60 0.91 -14.18 -20.14
C ALA A 60 -0.29 -14.98 -20.69
N LEU A 61 -0.73 -14.63 -21.89
CA LEU A 61 -1.69 -15.45 -22.63
C LEU A 61 -0.96 -16.75 -22.97
N ASN A 62 -1.46 -17.85 -22.42
CA ASN A 62 -0.98 -19.20 -22.69
C ASN A 62 -1.64 -19.74 -23.97
#